data_AF-A0A8D8TZB0-F1
#
_entry.id   AF-A0A8D8TZB0-F1
#
_cell.length_a   1.000
_cell.length_b   1.000
_cell.length_c   1.000
_cell.angle_alpha   90.00
_cell.angle_beta   90.00
_cell.angle_gamma   90.00
#
_symmetry.space_group_name_H-M   'P 1'
#
loop_
_entity.id
_entity.type
_entity.pdbx_description
1 polymer ?
#
loop_
_entity_poly.entity_id
_entity_poly.type
_entity_poly.pdbx_seq_one_letter_code
_entity_poly.pdbx_strand_id
1 'polypeptide(L)'
;MYSISNSDLSIRNQSMDCSRVQMEALETAGKMLEKHMVLDSNYASLYDKMRIRFNKNCPTVSGLSEHDYPQGAAFTNIKQLVPINKVPIPPEIIENFSLIQSHSLMGLFPEINRAWLAVDNQIYIWDYEHRTDISYFDGLNNTIIGVGLVKPKPNIFKSNVKYLLVLSTISEVVILGMMVPEQNTVSISSGPINEGQEEIQLVKRVLYSILTDGVTMSTIKGSSTGRIFLGGTDGNLYEIEYQRDATWFSKACRKVNLTQSSLSYILPTFVNALITREDSIVQIAIDNSRHVLYTRSEVGTITVYNLCEGGQGFRCVVSISEEMIVKQAVKIQKTLENTYFKTIVSISAIEARECLLLGLVVTCESGTRLYFNPGFTLKNQRPTYLNLVHVRLPPGFTGAVPLARPDKVNLVHYSRGNLVMNTAPLGIQESIWLLSSDSYPFQPSFMESQTCLIMDSKPWVLEEVGGAAFSSTSLCTKEEPPLVVRQHYERLAKYVALGPHVSNGFNSSKIQLDLFATAGKFYSNLWRDLTMKFQSNFEKQVLN
;
A
#
# COMPACT_ATOMS: atom_id res chain seq x y z
N MET A 1 -30.93 33.50 -65.16
CA MET A 1 -30.40 32.17 -64.79
C MET A 1 -28.88 32.29 -64.71
N TYR A 2 -28.32 32.30 -63.50
CA TYR A 2 -26.87 32.37 -63.32
C TYR A 2 -26.27 30.98 -63.55
N SER A 3 -25.44 30.83 -64.59
CA SER A 3 -24.71 29.61 -64.89
C SER A 3 -23.51 29.50 -63.94
N ILE A 4 -23.56 28.52 -63.03
CA ILE A 4 -22.40 28.15 -62.21
C ILE A 4 -21.33 27.58 -63.16
N SER A 5 -20.10 28.07 -63.08
CA SER A 5 -18.99 27.62 -63.91
C SER A 5 -18.58 26.19 -63.54
N ASN A 6 -18.22 25.34 -64.51
CA ASN A 6 -17.80 23.95 -64.26
C ASN A 6 -16.58 23.86 -63.33
N SER A 7 -15.76 24.91 -63.25
CA SER A 7 -14.61 25.03 -62.34
C SER A 7 -15.01 25.19 -60.87
N ASP A 8 -16.10 25.92 -60.59
CA ASP A 8 -16.60 26.07 -59.21
C ASP A 8 -17.21 24.76 -58.70
N LEU A 9 -17.87 23.99 -59.58
CA LEU A 9 -18.40 22.67 -59.26
C LEU A 9 -17.29 21.64 -59.00
N SER A 10 -16.18 21.67 -59.74
CA SER A 10 -15.05 20.75 -59.52
C SER A 10 -14.31 21.02 -58.21
N ILE A 11 -14.11 22.29 -57.84
CA ILE A 11 -13.48 22.66 -56.56
C ILE A 11 -14.40 22.30 -55.39
N ARG A 12 -15.71 22.53 -55.51
CA ARG A 12 -16.69 22.12 -54.50
C ARG A 12 -16.73 20.60 -54.33
N ASN A 13 -16.73 19.85 -55.42
CA ASN A 13 -16.70 18.38 -55.39
C ASN A 13 -15.40 17.85 -54.77
N GLN A 14 -14.24 18.40 -55.12
CA GLN A 14 -12.96 18.03 -54.48
C GLN A 14 -12.93 18.36 -52.98
N SER A 15 -13.51 19.50 -52.56
CA SER A 15 -13.63 19.85 -51.15
C SER A 15 -14.58 18.93 -50.37
N MET A 16 -15.69 18.51 -50.99
CA MET A 16 -16.62 17.54 -50.43
C MET A 16 -16.03 16.13 -50.36
N ASP A 17 -15.28 15.70 -51.37
CA ASP A 17 -14.58 14.41 -51.35
C ASP A 17 -13.48 14.38 -50.29
N CYS A 18 -12.73 15.47 -50.11
CA CYS A 18 -11.77 15.60 -49.01
C CYS A 18 -12.45 15.52 -47.63
N SER A 19 -13.60 16.18 -47.46
CA SER A 19 -14.39 16.12 -46.22
C SER A 19 -14.95 14.71 -45.94
N ARG A 20 -15.37 13.98 -46.99
CA ARG A 20 -15.84 12.59 -46.85
C ARG A 20 -14.70 11.65 -46.45
N VAL A 21 -13.53 11.78 -47.06
CA VAL A 21 -12.33 10.99 -46.69
C VAL A 21 -11.92 11.27 -45.24
N GLN A 22 -11.99 12.54 -44.79
CA GLN A 22 -11.75 12.88 -43.39
C GLN A 22 -12.78 12.26 -42.43
N MET A 23 -14.05 12.21 -42.83
CA MET A 23 -15.12 11.60 -42.04
C MET A 23 -14.96 10.07 -41.94
N GLU A 24 -14.61 9.40 -43.04
CA GLU A 24 -14.30 7.96 -43.07
C GLU A 24 -13.05 7.64 -42.22
N ALA A 25 -12.03 8.48 -42.27
CA ALA A 25 -10.84 8.35 -41.44
C ALA A 25 -11.17 8.51 -39.94
N LEU A 26 -12.04 9.48 -39.60
CA LEU A 26 -12.51 9.68 -38.22
C LEU A 26 -13.35 8.51 -37.73
N GLU A 27 -14.25 7.98 -38.56
CA GLU A 27 -15.04 6.79 -38.23
C GLU A 27 -14.13 5.56 -38.01
N THR A 28 -13.13 5.38 -38.88
CA THR A 28 -12.13 4.32 -38.73
C THR A 28 -11.33 4.46 -37.44
N ALA A 29 -10.89 5.68 -37.12
CA ALA A 29 -10.21 5.97 -35.86
C ALA A 29 -11.11 5.68 -34.65
N GLY A 30 -12.40 6.03 -34.71
CA GLY A 30 -13.39 5.70 -33.68
C GLY A 30 -13.55 4.20 -33.45
N LYS A 31 -13.70 3.43 -34.54
CA LYS A 31 -13.78 1.94 -34.48
C LYS A 31 -12.49 1.33 -33.92
N MET A 32 -11.32 1.88 -34.28
CA MET A 32 -10.05 1.43 -33.73
C MET A 32 -9.94 1.74 -32.24
N LEU A 33 -10.38 2.91 -31.79
CA LEU A 33 -10.39 3.27 -30.37
C LEU A 33 -11.28 2.30 -29.58
N GLU A 34 -12.52 2.06 -30.03
CA GLU A 34 -13.45 1.13 -29.38
C GLU A 34 -12.87 -0.28 -29.30
N LYS A 35 -12.29 -0.78 -30.40
CA LYS A 35 -11.60 -2.08 -30.43
C LYS A 35 -10.50 -2.18 -29.36
N HIS A 36 -9.66 -1.16 -29.22
CA HIS A 36 -8.57 -1.19 -28.24
C HIS A 36 -9.07 -1.01 -26.80
N MET A 37 -10.13 -0.22 -26.57
CA MET A 37 -10.78 -0.14 -25.26
C MET A 37 -11.36 -1.50 -24.81
N VAL A 38 -11.91 -2.29 -25.75
CA VAL A 38 -12.37 -3.65 -25.46
C VAL A 38 -11.19 -4.57 -25.13
N LEU A 39 -10.07 -4.48 -25.86
CA LEU A 39 -8.87 -5.25 -25.57
C LEU A 39 -8.26 -4.89 -24.20
N ASP A 40 -8.18 -3.60 -23.87
CA ASP A 40 -7.70 -3.10 -22.58
C ASP A 40 -8.61 -3.50 -21.41
N SER A 41 -9.89 -3.76 -21.69
CA SER A 41 -10.86 -4.26 -20.72
C SER A 41 -10.85 -5.78 -20.57
N ASN A 42 -10.19 -6.51 -21.48
CA ASN A 42 -10.17 -7.98 -21.52
C ASN A 42 -8.94 -8.56 -20.79
N TYR A 43 -8.74 -8.14 -19.53
CA TYR A 43 -7.72 -8.69 -18.64
C TYR A 43 -8.32 -9.75 -17.72
N ALA A 44 -7.52 -10.74 -17.35
CA ALA A 44 -7.92 -11.75 -16.37
C ALA A 44 -7.77 -11.21 -14.93
N SER A 45 -8.71 -11.54 -14.05
CA SER A 45 -8.62 -11.21 -12.62
C SER A 45 -7.40 -11.88 -11.98
N LEU A 46 -6.92 -11.34 -10.86
CA LEU A 46 -5.86 -11.99 -10.07
C LEU A 46 -6.24 -13.42 -9.66
N TYR A 47 -7.52 -13.64 -9.34
CA TYR A 47 -8.07 -14.94 -8.97
C TYR A 47 -7.98 -15.95 -10.12
N ASP A 48 -8.31 -15.52 -11.34
CA ASP A 48 -8.23 -16.35 -12.54
C ASP A 48 -6.79 -16.66 -12.92
N LYS A 49 -5.89 -15.67 -12.81
CA LYS A 49 -4.45 -15.84 -13.05
C LYS A 49 -3.82 -16.88 -12.11
N MET A 50 -4.29 -16.96 -10.86
CA MET A 50 -3.91 -18.00 -9.89
C MET A 50 -4.59 -19.37 -10.14
N ARG A 51 -5.42 -19.46 -11.18
CA ARG A 51 -6.15 -20.66 -11.61
C ARG A 51 -7.06 -21.24 -10.52
N ILE A 52 -7.54 -20.40 -9.61
CA ILE A 52 -8.42 -20.82 -8.51
C ILE A 52 -9.81 -21.08 -9.09
N ARG A 53 -10.37 -22.28 -8.86
CA ARG A 53 -11.68 -22.65 -9.39
C ARG A 53 -12.74 -22.55 -8.31
N PHE A 54 -13.63 -21.57 -8.44
CA PHE A 54 -14.71 -21.26 -7.48
C PHE A 54 -15.55 -22.50 -7.09
N ASN A 55 -15.88 -23.36 -8.06
CA ASN A 55 -16.77 -24.51 -7.84
C ASN A 55 -16.10 -25.76 -7.25
N LYS A 56 -14.76 -25.79 -7.11
CA LYS A 56 -14.06 -27.02 -6.72
C LYS A 56 -13.46 -27.00 -5.31
N ASN A 57 -13.45 -25.85 -4.62
CA ASN A 57 -12.75 -25.70 -3.33
C ASN A 57 -11.33 -26.31 -3.35
N CYS A 58 -10.67 -26.27 -4.50
CA CYS A 58 -9.32 -26.80 -4.67
C CYS A 58 -8.34 -25.64 -4.56
N PRO A 59 -7.63 -25.50 -3.44
CA PRO A 59 -6.56 -24.53 -3.34
C PRO A 59 -5.47 -24.84 -4.38
N THR A 60 -4.82 -23.79 -4.89
CA THR A 60 -3.77 -23.90 -5.91
C THR A 60 -2.40 -23.52 -5.36
N VAL A 61 -1.34 -23.92 -6.06
CA VAL A 61 0.03 -23.53 -5.76
C VAL A 61 0.70 -23.01 -7.02
N SER A 62 1.54 -21.98 -6.90
CA SER A 62 2.40 -21.48 -7.98
C SER A 62 3.74 -20.95 -7.44
N GLY A 63 4.63 -20.51 -8.32
CA GLY A 63 6.01 -20.13 -7.98
C GLY A 63 6.98 -21.31 -8.07
N LEU A 64 6.62 -22.35 -8.82
CA LEU A 64 7.40 -23.58 -8.98
C LEU A 64 7.94 -23.76 -10.41
N SER A 65 7.41 -22.97 -11.35
CA SER A 65 7.78 -23.03 -12.77
C SER A 65 8.59 -21.81 -13.17
N GLU A 66 9.49 -21.95 -14.14
CA GLU A 66 10.18 -20.81 -14.77
C GLU A 66 9.20 -19.84 -15.42
N HIS A 67 8.01 -20.31 -15.81
CA HIS A 67 6.95 -19.44 -16.32
C HIS A 67 6.36 -18.52 -15.24
N ASP A 68 6.44 -18.89 -13.96
CA ASP A 68 5.97 -18.05 -12.86
C ASP A 68 6.87 -16.83 -12.66
N TYR A 69 8.17 -16.97 -13.00
CA TYR A 69 9.21 -15.96 -12.88
C TYR A 69 10.07 -15.87 -14.15
N PRO A 70 9.50 -15.39 -15.28
CA PRO A 70 10.17 -15.45 -16.56
C PRO A 70 11.47 -14.67 -16.57
N GLN A 71 12.54 -15.33 -17.00
CA GLN A 71 13.78 -14.67 -17.38
C GLN A 71 13.80 -14.49 -18.90
N GLY A 72 14.40 -13.41 -19.41
CA GLY A 72 14.92 -13.44 -20.79
C GLY A 72 13.99 -13.03 -21.95
N ALA A 73 12.76 -12.56 -21.76
CA ALA A 73 12.07 -11.87 -22.87
C ALA A 73 12.79 -10.53 -23.15
N ALA A 74 12.85 -10.06 -24.41
CA ALA A 74 13.66 -8.93 -24.94
C ALA A 74 13.67 -7.57 -24.15
N PHE A 75 12.97 -7.50 -23.02
CA PHE A 75 12.84 -6.40 -22.07
C PHE A 75 13.71 -6.59 -20.79
N THR A 76 14.59 -7.60 -20.72
CA THR A 76 15.41 -7.94 -19.53
C THR A 76 16.45 -6.91 -19.09
N ASN A 77 16.76 -5.90 -19.89
CA ASN A 77 17.71 -4.85 -19.50
C ASN A 77 17.07 -3.70 -18.71
N ILE A 78 15.76 -3.75 -18.44
CA ILE A 78 15.07 -2.71 -17.67
C ILE A 78 15.02 -3.13 -16.20
N LYS A 79 15.90 -2.55 -15.38
CA LYS A 79 15.80 -2.63 -13.92
C LYS A 79 14.46 -2.03 -13.50
N GLN A 80 13.54 -2.84 -12.97
CA GLN A 80 12.23 -2.35 -12.58
C GLN A 80 12.29 -1.50 -11.33
N LEU A 81 13.23 -1.79 -10.43
CA LEU A 81 13.53 -0.96 -9.28
C LEU A 81 14.88 -0.28 -9.52
N VAL A 82 14.88 1.05 -9.51
CA VAL A 82 16.09 1.86 -9.69
C VAL A 82 16.23 2.82 -8.49
N PRO A 83 17.40 2.86 -7.83
CA PRO A 83 17.67 3.90 -6.84
C PRO A 83 17.60 5.28 -7.51
N ILE A 84 16.78 6.19 -6.98
CA ILE A 84 16.65 7.56 -7.51
C ILE A 84 17.54 8.50 -6.72
N ASN A 85 17.41 8.47 -5.40
CA ASN A 85 18.00 9.45 -4.52
C ASN A 85 18.25 8.85 -3.14
N LYS A 86 19.27 9.35 -2.46
CA LYS A 86 19.53 9.06 -1.06
C LYS A 86 19.50 10.36 -0.27
N VAL A 87 18.49 10.55 0.57
CA VAL A 87 18.19 11.81 1.25
C VAL A 87 18.53 11.69 2.74
N PRO A 88 19.57 12.37 3.26
CA PRO A 88 19.87 12.34 4.69
C PRO A 88 18.79 13.07 5.49
N ILE A 89 18.66 12.71 6.78
CA ILE A 89 17.83 13.48 7.72
C ILE A 89 18.27 14.95 7.75
N PRO A 90 17.34 15.93 7.85
CA PRO A 90 17.69 17.34 7.97
C PRO A 90 18.64 17.60 9.16
N PRO A 91 19.71 18.39 8.97
CA PRO A 91 20.73 18.62 9.99
C PRO A 91 20.17 19.25 11.26
N GLU A 92 19.10 20.06 11.16
CA GLU A 92 18.41 20.69 12.28
C GLU A 92 17.83 19.67 13.25
N ILE A 93 17.43 18.50 12.74
CA ILE A 93 16.98 17.40 13.59
C ILE A 93 18.23 16.76 14.21
N ILE A 94 19.25 16.42 13.40
CA ILE A 94 20.53 15.77 13.81
C ILE A 94 21.21 16.48 15.00
N GLU A 95 21.29 17.80 14.96
CA GLU A 95 21.93 18.61 16.02
C GLU A 95 21.25 18.40 17.37
N ASN A 96 19.91 18.32 17.38
CA ASN A 96 19.13 18.03 18.59
C ASN A 96 19.29 16.58 19.08
N PHE A 97 19.73 15.62 18.25
CA PHE A 97 19.97 14.23 18.69
C PHE A 97 21.25 14.04 19.46
N SER A 98 22.29 14.83 19.18
CA SER A 98 23.64 14.57 19.70
C SER A 98 23.73 14.57 21.24
N LEU A 99 22.69 15.06 21.91
CA LEU A 99 22.57 15.19 23.35
C LEU A 99 21.67 14.13 24.02
N ILE A 100 21.00 13.26 23.25
CA ILE A 100 19.89 12.44 23.76
C ILE A 100 20.25 10.95 23.79
N GLN A 101 20.06 10.30 24.96
CA GLN A 101 20.14 8.85 25.15
C GLN A 101 18.72 8.26 25.02
N SER A 102 18.32 7.69 23.87
CA SER A 102 16.86 7.52 23.66
C SER A 102 16.36 6.39 22.77
N HIS A 103 15.14 5.96 23.11
CA HIS A 103 14.28 5.12 22.28
C HIS A 103 13.80 5.95 21.08
N SER A 104 14.11 5.51 19.86
CA SER A 104 13.76 6.22 18.63
C SER A 104 12.86 5.37 17.75
N LEU A 105 11.78 5.95 17.27
CA LEU A 105 10.90 5.37 16.25
C LEU A 105 10.92 6.27 15.02
N MET A 106 10.79 5.68 13.85
CA MET A 106 10.75 6.44 12.62
C MET A 106 9.78 5.80 11.65
N GLY A 107 9.21 6.62 10.77
CA GLY A 107 8.38 6.11 9.70
C GLY A 107 7.98 7.15 8.68
N LEU A 108 7.02 6.77 7.86
CA LEU A 108 6.58 7.55 6.72
C LEU A 108 5.07 7.75 6.80
N PHE A 109 4.64 8.88 6.25
CA PHE A 109 3.27 9.18 5.88
C PHE A 109 3.22 9.48 4.38
N PRO A 110 3.18 8.43 3.53
CA PRO A 110 3.14 8.59 2.09
C PRO A 110 2.00 9.47 1.59
N GLU A 111 0.85 9.45 2.29
CA GLU A 111 -0.36 10.18 1.91
C GLU A 111 -0.19 11.70 1.95
N ILE A 112 0.78 12.19 2.71
CA ILE A 112 1.05 13.63 2.87
C ILE A 112 2.49 14.00 2.52
N ASN A 113 3.24 13.09 1.89
CA ASN A 113 4.64 13.31 1.54
C ASN A 113 5.50 13.72 2.76
N ARG A 114 5.33 13.05 3.91
CA ARG A 114 6.09 13.35 5.13
C ARG A 114 6.80 12.13 5.70
N ALA A 115 7.99 12.33 6.26
CA ALA A 115 8.67 11.40 7.14
C ALA A 115 8.54 11.92 8.57
N TRP A 116 8.60 11.01 9.53
CA TRP A 116 8.54 11.37 10.93
C TRP A 116 9.55 10.59 11.75
N LEU A 117 10.03 11.21 12.82
CA LEU A 117 11.00 10.65 13.76
C LEU A 117 10.58 11.04 15.17
N ALA A 118 10.28 10.04 15.98
CA ALA A 118 9.97 10.19 17.39
C ALA A 118 11.20 9.79 18.22
N VAL A 119 11.54 10.63 19.19
CA VAL A 119 12.69 10.48 20.07
C VAL A 119 12.21 10.77 21.47
N ASP A 120 12.21 9.75 22.33
CA ASP A 120 11.55 9.80 23.63
C ASP A 120 10.13 10.36 23.50
N ASN A 121 9.86 11.54 24.04
CA ASN A 121 8.56 12.21 24.08
C ASN A 121 8.35 13.26 22.97
N GLN A 122 9.30 13.42 22.06
CA GLN A 122 9.25 14.42 20.99
C GLN A 122 9.05 13.76 19.63
N ILE A 123 8.32 14.42 18.73
CA ILE A 123 8.19 14.00 17.33
C ILE A 123 8.56 15.12 16.38
N TYR A 124 9.31 14.78 15.34
CA TYR A 124 9.70 15.62 14.23
C TYR A 124 9.07 15.08 12.95
N ILE A 125 8.56 15.97 12.08
CA ILE A 125 7.90 15.61 10.82
C ILE A 125 8.43 16.55 9.74
N TRP A 126 8.83 16.02 8.59
CA TRP A 126 9.40 16.82 7.49
C TRP A 126 9.05 16.25 6.12
N ASP A 127 9.16 17.06 5.07
CA ASP A 127 9.07 16.60 3.67
C ASP A 127 10.31 15.78 3.31
N TYR A 128 10.14 14.48 3.05
CA TYR A 128 11.26 13.58 2.72
C TYR A 128 11.80 13.75 1.29
N GLU A 129 11.07 14.42 0.40
CA GLU A 129 11.55 14.65 -0.98
C GLU A 129 12.48 15.87 -1.03
N HIS A 130 12.12 16.96 -0.34
CA HIS A 130 12.87 18.22 -0.38
C HIS A 130 13.69 18.54 0.89
N ARG A 131 13.48 17.81 2.00
CA ARG A 131 14.05 18.11 3.34
C ARG A 131 13.64 19.49 3.87
N THR A 132 12.39 19.86 3.62
CA THR A 132 11.83 21.15 4.06
C THR A 132 10.58 20.92 4.91
N ASP A 133 9.92 22.01 5.31
CA ASP A 133 8.70 21.97 6.13
C ASP A 133 8.84 21.11 7.39
N ILE A 134 9.90 21.38 8.15
CA ILE A 134 10.16 20.71 9.41
C ILE A 134 9.19 21.26 10.46
N SER A 135 8.38 20.38 11.00
CA SER A 135 7.52 20.63 12.16
C SER A 135 7.88 19.68 13.29
N TYR A 136 7.66 20.12 14.53
CA TYR A 136 7.92 19.30 15.70
C TYR A 136 6.85 19.51 16.77
N PHE A 137 6.70 18.51 17.63
CA PHE A 137 5.85 18.55 18.81
C PHE A 137 6.57 17.91 19.99
N ASP A 138 6.62 18.64 21.11
CA ASP A 138 7.33 18.34 22.34
C ASP A 138 6.40 18.41 23.58
N GLY A 139 5.09 18.39 23.37
CA GLY A 139 4.08 18.56 24.42
C GLY A 139 3.73 17.30 25.20
N LEU A 140 4.46 16.19 25.04
CA LEU A 140 4.22 14.93 25.76
C LEU A 140 5.15 14.79 26.95
N ASN A 141 4.68 14.15 28.01
CA ASN A 141 5.51 13.88 29.20
C ASN A 141 6.22 12.53 29.15
N ASN A 142 5.70 11.60 28.35
CA ASN A 142 6.14 10.21 28.31
C ASN A 142 6.62 9.82 26.91
N THR A 143 7.46 8.78 26.84
CA THR A 143 8.01 8.26 25.59
C THR A 143 6.90 7.83 24.63
N ILE A 144 7.02 8.27 23.39
CA ILE A 144 6.22 7.87 22.24
C ILE A 144 6.59 6.44 21.86
N ILE A 145 5.58 5.58 21.82
CA ILE A 145 5.68 4.15 21.49
C ILE A 145 4.86 3.76 20.26
N GLY A 146 4.01 4.67 19.77
CA GLY A 146 3.17 4.45 18.60
C GLY A 146 2.81 5.76 17.92
N VAL A 147 2.82 5.76 16.59
CA VAL A 147 2.53 6.93 15.76
C VAL A 147 1.64 6.49 14.61
N GLY A 148 0.57 7.23 14.33
CA GLY A 148 -0.33 6.95 13.21
C GLY A 148 -0.92 8.21 12.59
N LEU A 149 -1.14 8.17 11.27
CA LEU A 149 -1.85 9.21 10.52
C LEU A 149 -3.24 8.71 10.14
N VAL A 150 -4.26 9.51 10.43
CA VAL A 150 -5.67 9.11 10.21
C VAL A 150 -6.44 10.25 9.55
N LYS A 151 -7.35 9.94 8.62
CA LYS A 151 -8.32 10.93 8.13
C LYS A 151 -9.36 11.20 9.23
N PRO A 152 -9.78 12.45 9.47
CA PRO A 152 -10.83 12.73 10.43
C PRO A 152 -12.18 12.19 9.94
N LYS A 153 -13.07 11.83 10.87
CA LYS A 153 -14.48 11.57 10.55
C LYS A 153 -15.10 12.82 9.92
N PRO A 154 -15.94 12.65 8.88
CA PRO A 154 -16.62 13.77 8.24
C PRO A 154 -17.38 14.62 9.25
N ASN A 155 -17.38 15.94 9.05
CA ASN A 155 -18.13 16.89 9.86
C ASN A 155 -17.79 16.91 11.36
N ILE A 156 -16.62 16.43 11.80
CA ILE A 156 -16.20 16.65 13.20
C ILE A 156 -15.39 17.93 13.35
N PHE A 157 -14.35 18.08 12.54
CA PHE A 157 -13.46 19.24 12.56
C PHE A 157 -13.77 20.22 11.43
N LYS A 158 -13.10 21.38 11.45
CA LYS A 158 -13.08 22.32 10.32
C LYS A 158 -12.52 21.65 9.08
N SER A 159 -12.97 22.09 7.90
CA SER A 159 -12.61 21.51 6.59
C SER A 159 -11.11 21.61 6.24
N ASN A 160 -10.38 22.49 6.92
CA ASN A 160 -8.93 22.66 6.78
C ASN A 160 -8.12 21.60 7.55
N VAL A 161 -8.71 20.91 8.55
CA VAL A 161 -8.09 19.75 9.20
C VAL A 161 -8.25 18.54 8.29
N LYS A 162 -7.17 18.17 7.60
CA LYS A 162 -7.17 17.08 6.61
C LYS A 162 -6.80 15.73 7.22
N TYR A 163 -5.95 15.74 8.24
CA TYR A 163 -5.50 14.54 8.93
C TYR A 163 -5.39 14.77 10.44
N LEU A 164 -5.34 13.67 11.16
CA LEU A 164 -5.08 13.60 12.59
C LEU A 164 -3.78 12.83 12.78
N LEU A 165 -2.88 13.41 13.55
CA LEU A 165 -1.69 12.72 14.05
C LEU A 165 -2.03 12.13 15.41
N VAL A 166 -1.98 10.80 15.51
CA VAL A 166 -2.26 10.04 16.72
C VAL A 166 -0.95 9.56 17.30
N LEU A 167 -0.64 10.02 18.51
CA LEU A 167 0.57 9.68 19.26
C LEU A 167 0.17 8.84 20.45
N SER A 168 0.79 7.67 20.61
CA SER A 168 0.58 6.80 21.76
C SER A 168 1.84 6.80 22.61
N THR A 169 1.66 7.00 23.92
CA THR A 169 2.69 6.89 24.94
C THR A 169 2.39 5.70 25.86
N ILE A 170 3.25 5.43 26.83
CA ILE A 170 2.98 4.40 27.86
C ILE A 170 1.72 4.69 28.69
N SER A 171 1.27 5.95 28.79
CA SER A 171 0.17 6.35 29.69
C SER A 171 -1.07 6.90 28.99
N GLU A 172 -0.91 7.48 27.79
CA GLU A 172 -1.98 8.18 27.09
C GLU A 172 -1.82 8.14 25.56
N VAL A 173 -2.96 8.26 24.88
CA VAL A 173 -3.08 8.52 23.44
C VAL A 173 -3.46 9.98 23.25
N VAL A 174 -2.64 10.71 22.51
CA VAL A 174 -2.79 12.14 22.19
C VAL A 174 -3.10 12.31 20.71
N ILE A 175 -4.11 13.12 20.40
CA ILE A 175 -4.53 13.41 19.03
C ILE A 175 -4.26 14.88 18.71
N LEU A 176 -3.53 15.12 17.63
CA LEU A 176 -3.21 16.43 17.08
C LEU A 176 -3.85 16.59 15.69
N GLY A 177 -4.10 17.82 15.28
CA GLY A 177 -4.59 18.13 13.94
C GLY A 177 -3.43 18.39 12.97
N MET A 178 -3.57 17.95 11.72
CA MET A 178 -2.73 18.38 10.60
C MET A 178 -3.62 19.11 9.59
N MET A 179 -3.26 20.34 9.28
CA MET A 179 -4.12 21.26 8.52
C MET A 179 -3.40 21.88 7.33
N VAL A 180 -4.18 22.21 6.31
CA VAL A 180 -3.72 23.07 5.21
C VAL A 180 -4.00 24.51 5.61
N PRO A 181 -2.99 25.41 5.59
CA PRO A 181 -3.20 26.83 5.84
C PRO A 181 -4.27 27.39 4.91
N GLU A 182 -5.20 28.18 5.43
CA GLU A 182 -6.12 28.93 4.59
C GLU A 182 -5.29 29.96 3.82
N GLN A 183 -5.06 29.73 2.52
CA GLN A 183 -4.43 30.72 1.66
C GLN A 183 -5.33 31.95 1.61
N ASN A 184 -4.97 33.00 2.34
CA ASN A 184 -5.57 34.31 2.13
C ASN A 184 -5.35 34.69 0.67
N THR A 185 -6.45 34.95 -0.02
CA THR A 185 -6.50 35.36 -1.42
C THR A 185 -5.43 36.42 -1.75
N VAL A 186 -4.78 36.24 -2.89
CA VAL A 186 -3.86 37.14 -3.62
C VAL A 186 -2.37 36.95 -3.30
N SER A 187 -1.75 35.99 -3.98
CA SER A 187 -0.41 36.19 -4.54
C SER A 187 -0.37 35.61 -5.96
N ILE A 188 -0.39 36.51 -6.95
CA ILE A 188 -0.08 36.21 -8.34
C ILE A 188 1.42 35.85 -8.37
N SER A 189 1.76 34.57 -8.42
CA SER A 189 3.09 34.12 -8.79
C SER A 189 3.03 33.44 -10.15
N SER A 190 3.39 34.21 -11.18
CA SER A 190 3.69 33.73 -12.53
C SER A 190 4.98 32.90 -12.50
N GLY A 191 4.84 31.59 -12.37
CA GLY A 191 5.90 30.60 -12.54
C GLY A 191 5.33 29.33 -13.18
N PRO A 192 6.16 28.49 -13.84
CA PRO A 192 5.68 27.28 -14.48
C PRO A 192 5.01 26.38 -13.42
N ILE A 193 3.87 25.82 -13.80
CA ILE A 193 2.91 25.11 -12.95
C ILE A 193 3.61 23.90 -12.30
N ASN A 194 4.17 24.09 -11.11
CA ASN A 194 4.33 23.01 -10.16
C ASN A 194 2.92 22.76 -9.63
N GLU A 195 2.31 21.63 -9.97
CA GLU A 195 1.06 21.18 -9.36
C GLU A 195 1.22 21.28 -7.83
N GLY A 196 0.57 22.27 -7.23
CA GLY A 196 0.80 22.68 -5.85
C GLY A 196 0.52 21.52 -4.90
N GLN A 197 1.57 21.00 -4.27
CA GLN A 197 1.41 20.19 -3.07
C GLN A 197 0.85 21.13 -1.99
N GLU A 198 -0.32 20.81 -1.44
CA GLU A 198 -0.87 21.52 -0.30
C GLU A 198 0.13 21.38 0.87
N GLU A 199 0.63 22.50 1.38
CA GLU A 199 1.51 22.51 2.56
C GLU A 199 0.68 22.07 3.77
N ILE A 200 0.97 20.90 4.34
CA ILE A 200 0.25 20.37 5.50
C ILE A 200 1.08 20.67 6.75
N GLN A 201 0.54 21.53 7.61
CA GLN A 201 1.18 21.96 8.84
C GLN A 201 0.60 21.25 10.06
N LEU A 202 1.49 20.90 11.00
CA LEU A 202 1.11 20.33 12.29
C LEU A 202 0.56 21.41 13.22
N VAL A 203 -0.65 21.18 13.74
CA VAL A 203 -1.24 22.02 14.78
C VAL A 203 -0.71 21.58 16.13
N LYS A 204 0.10 22.42 16.77
CA LYS A 204 0.71 22.14 18.09
C LYS A 204 -0.29 22.08 19.26
N ARG A 205 -1.58 22.32 19.01
CA ARG A 205 -2.64 22.21 20.01
C ARG A 205 -3.17 20.78 20.06
N VAL A 206 -3.10 20.17 21.25
CA VAL A 206 -3.75 18.89 21.56
C VAL A 206 -5.27 19.02 21.38
N LEU A 207 -5.83 18.17 20.52
CA LEU A 207 -7.27 18.08 20.29
C LEU A 207 -7.92 17.18 21.34
N TYR A 208 -7.33 16.00 21.58
CA TYR A 208 -7.78 15.05 22.58
C TYR A 208 -6.60 14.35 23.25
N SER A 209 -6.77 13.98 24.53
CA SER A 209 -5.89 13.10 25.29
C SER A 209 -6.75 12.07 26.02
N ILE A 210 -6.37 10.80 25.93
CA ILE A 210 -7.12 9.65 26.48
C ILE A 210 -6.14 8.69 27.13
N LEU A 211 -6.43 8.27 28.37
CA LEU A 211 -5.56 7.32 29.08
C LEU A 211 -5.54 5.93 28.43
N THR A 212 -4.38 5.31 28.45
CA THR A 212 -4.18 3.92 27.98
C THR A 212 -4.65 2.89 29.00
N ASP A 213 -4.94 3.29 30.23
CA ASP A 213 -5.33 2.42 31.36
C ASP A 213 -4.31 1.29 31.60
N GLY A 214 -3.02 1.59 31.40
CA GLY A 214 -1.92 0.65 31.62
C GLY A 214 -1.65 -0.32 30.47
N VAL A 215 -2.42 -0.27 29.38
CA VAL A 215 -2.20 -1.10 28.19
C VAL A 215 -1.35 -0.35 27.17
N THR A 216 -0.16 -0.86 26.87
CA THR A 216 0.71 -0.34 25.82
C THR A 216 0.04 -0.52 24.45
N MET A 217 -0.03 0.55 23.64
CA MET A 217 -0.70 0.56 22.33
C MET A 217 0.22 1.14 21.26
N SER A 218 1.03 0.30 20.62
CA SER A 218 1.98 0.73 19.57
C SER A 218 1.40 0.66 18.16
N THR A 219 0.38 -0.19 17.93
CA THR A 219 -0.23 -0.40 16.61
C THR A 219 -1.42 0.53 16.42
N ILE A 220 -1.34 1.47 15.48
CA ILE A 220 -2.38 2.48 15.21
C ILE A 220 -2.79 2.41 13.74
N LYS A 221 -4.08 2.33 13.45
CA LYS A 221 -4.58 2.38 12.05
C LYS A 221 -5.89 3.14 11.94
N GLY A 222 -5.95 4.03 10.95
CA GLY A 222 -7.16 4.75 10.57
C GLY A 222 -7.94 4.05 9.46
N SER A 223 -9.27 4.08 9.53
CA SER A 223 -10.12 3.75 8.37
C SER A 223 -10.31 4.95 7.44
N SER A 224 -10.74 4.69 6.21
CA SER A 224 -11.22 5.73 5.27
C SER A 224 -12.43 6.53 5.79
N THR A 225 -13.18 5.99 6.75
CA THR A 225 -14.32 6.67 7.41
C THR A 225 -13.91 7.50 8.64
N GLY A 226 -12.62 7.49 8.96
CA GLY A 226 -12.01 8.24 10.06
C GLY A 226 -12.10 7.60 11.44
N ARG A 227 -12.43 6.30 11.52
CA ARG A 227 -12.30 5.53 12.76
C ARG A 227 -10.82 5.30 13.07
N ILE A 228 -10.46 5.30 14.34
CA ILE A 228 -9.08 5.12 14.82
C ILE A 228 -9.04 3.82 15.62
N PHE A 229 -8.31 2.83 15.14
CA PHE A 229 -8.12 1.55 15.81
C PHE A 229 -6.74 1.46 16.44
N LEU A 230 -6.67 0.85 17.63
CA LEU A 230 -5.45 0.65 18.39
C LEU A 230 -5.30 -0.83 18.77
N GLY A 231 -4.13 -1.41 18.53
CA GLY A 231 -3.77 -2.75 19.00
C GLY A 231 -3.06 -2.67 20.34
N GLY A 232 -3.58 -3.35 21.35
CA GLY A 232 -2.98 -3.44 22.69
C GLY A 232 -2.00 -4.61 22.82
N THR A 233 -1.05 -4.49 23.74
CA THR A 233 -0.16 -5.60 24.16
C THR A 233 -0.90 -6.72 24.89
N ASP A 234 -2.11 -6.44 25.38
CA ASP A 234 -3.04 -7.40 25.97
C ASP A 234 -3.81 -8.23 24.92
N GLY A 235 -3.49 -8.07 23.64
CA GLY A 235 -4.16 -8.77 22.53
C GLY A 235 -5.54 -8.23 22.18
N ASN A 236 -5.98 -7.12 22.80
CA ASN A 236 -7.27 -6.52 22.51
C ASN A 236 -7.19 -5.45 21.42
N LEU A 237 -8.29 -5.33 20.67
CA LEU A 237 -8.49 -4.27 19.70
C LEU A 237 -9.36 -3.18 20.31
N TYR A 238 -8.85 -1.95 20.28
CA TYR A 238 -9.51 -0.77 20.81
C TYR A 238 -9.90 0.20 19.69
N GLU A 239 -10.90 1.04 19.94
CA GLU A 239 -11.26 2.17 19.11
C GLU A 239 -11.22 3.47 19.91
N ILE A 240 -10.67 4.53 19.31
CA ILE A 240 -10.90 5.89 19.79
C ILE A 240 -12.12 6.45 19.10
N GLU A 241 -13.21 6.57 19.86
CA GLU A 241 -14.43 7.23 19.43
C GLU A 241 -14.36 8.70 19.79
N TYR A 242 -14.47 9.56 18.78
CA TYR A 242 -14.51 11.00 18.94
C TYR A 242 -15.68 11.61 18.18
N GLN A 243 -16.20 12.72 18.72
CA GLN A 243 -17.36 13.47 18.24
C GLN A 243 -17.14 14.98 18.48
N ARG A 244 -17.89 15.82 17.76
CA ARG A 244 -17.75 17.29 17.84
C ARG A 244 -18.03 17.83 19.24
N ASP A 245 -19.19 17.50 19.77
CA ASP A 245 -19.69 18.07 21.02
C ASP A 245 -19.75 16.99 22.11
N ALA A 246 -19.29 17.32 23.32
CA ALA A 246 -19.59 16.51 24.50
C ALA A 246 -21.09 16.61 24.79
N THR A 247 -21.73 15.49 25.09
CA THR A 247 -23.09 15.49 25.62
C THR A 247 -23.00 15.33 27.14
N TRP A 248 -24.06 15.69 27.85
CA TRP A 248 -24.09 15.59 29.31
C TRP A 248 -23.83 14.17 29.85
N PHE A 249 -24.03 13.14 29.01
CA PHE A 249 -23.77 11.73 29.31
C PHE A 249 -22.56 11.12 28.59
N SER A 250 -21.89 11.85 27.68
CA SER A 250 -20.80 11.29 26.88
C SER A 250 -19.69 12.30 26.61
N LYS A 251 -18.46 11.89 26.90
CA LYS A 251 -17.25 12.64 26.58
C LYS A 251 -17.14 12.85 25.06
N ALA A 252 -16.54 13.97 24.65
CA ALA A 252 -16.27 14.25 23.24
C ALA A 252 -15.29 13.25 22.61
N CYS A 253 -14.46 12.58 23.42
CA CYS A 253 -13.56 11.53 23.01
C CYS A 253 -13.43 10.45 24.09
N ARG A 254 -13.43 9.17 23.69
CA ARG A 254 -13.27 8.02 24.59
C ARG A 254 -12.58 6.85 23.89
N LYS A 255 -11.93 6.01 24.68
CA LYS A 255 -11.37 4.73 24.26
C LYS A 255 -12.38 3.62 24.56
N VAL A 256 -12.63 2.75 23.59
CA VAL A 256 -13.54 1.61 23.70
C VAL A 256 -12.78 0.34 23.40
N ASN A 257 -12.86 -0.67 24.28
CA ASN A 257 -12.34 -2.01 24.00
C ASN A 257 -13.38 -2.78 23.18
N LEU A 258 -13.07 -3.09 21.92
CA LEU A 258 -14.01 -3.74 21.02
C LEU A 258 -14.08 -5.26 21.23
N THR A 259 -13.01 -5.86 21.75
CA THR A 259 -12.89 -7.33 21.87
C THR A 259 -13.27 -7.85 23.26
N GLN A 260 -13.13 -7.03 24.32
CA GLN A 260 -13.43 -7.41 25.71
C GLN A 260 -14.91 -7.75 25.94
N SER A 261 -15.84 -7.18 25.17
CA SER A 261 -17.28 -7.43 25.32
C SER A 261 -17.76 -8.77 24.74
N SER A 262 -16.92 -9.50 23.99
CA SER A 262 -17.37 -10.69 23.23
C SER A 262 -17.03 -12.03 23.89
N LEU A 263 -16.10 -12.08 24.86
CA LEU A 263 -15.58 -13.34 25.43
C LEU A 263 -15.73 -13.46 26.96
N SER A 264 -16.10 -12.39 27.66
CA SER A 264 -15.95 -12.28 29.11
C SER A 264 -17.15 -12.74 29.95
N TYR A 265 -18.31 -13.03 29.35
CA TYR A 265 -19.52 -13.30 30.13
C TYR A 265 -19.66 -14.74 30.67
N ILE A 266 -18.77 -15.68 30.31
CA ILE A 266 -18.97 -17.11 30.60
C ILE A 266 -17.83 -17.74 31.43
N LEU A 267 -16.68 -17.07 31.61
CA LEU A 267 -15.52 -17.68 32.28
C LEU A 267 -15.07 -16.92 33.54
N PRO A 268 -14.79 -17.64 34.66
CA PRO A 268 -14.16 -17.04 35.84
C PRO A 268 -12.81 -16.39 35.51
N THR A 269 -12.53 -15.25 36.12
CA THR A 269 -11.33 -14.41 35.88
C THR A 269 -9.99 -15.16 36.00
N PHE A 270 -9.89 -16.14 36.90
CA PHE A 270 -8.67 -16.95 37.07
C PHE A 270 -8.40 -17.93 35.91
N VAL A 271 -9.45 -18.36 35.19
CA VAL A 271 -9.32 -19.24 34.01
C VAL A 271 -8.88 -18.43 32.80
N ASN A 272 -9.41 -17.21 32.64
CA ASN A 272 -8.94 -16.29 31.60
C ASN A 272 -7.44 -15.99 31.79
N ALA A 273 -6.99 -15.62 32.99
CA ALA A 273 -5.58 -15.31 33.25
C ALA A 273 -4.57 -16.44 32.96
N LEU A 274 -4.99 -17.71 33.00
CA LEU A 274 -4.15 -18.87 32.66
C LEU A 274 -4.20 -19.24 31.16
N ILE A 275 -5.20 -18.74 30.42
CA ILE A 275 -5.45 -19.08 29.01
C ILE A 275 -5.07 -17.93 28.06
N THR A 276 -5.30 -16.67 28.45
CA THR A 276 -4.77 -15.51 27.72
C THR A 276 -3.29 -15.37 28.01
N ARG A 277 -2.47 -16.01 27.17
CA ARG A 277 -1.13 -15.48 26.94
C ARG A 277 -1.29 -14.07 26.37
N GLU A 278 -0.62 -13.10 26.95
CA GLU A 278 -0.51 -11.75 26.40
C GLU A 278 0.13 -11.88 25.00
N ASP A 279 -0.69 -11.76 23.97
CA ASP A 279 -0.31 -11.91 22.56
C ASP A 279 -0.63 -10.59 21.86
N SER A 280 0.37 -9.70 21.83
CA SER A 280 0.24 -8.33 21.36
C SER A 280 -0.30 -8.25 19.94
N ILE A 281 -1.23 -7.32 19.67
CA ILE A 281 -1.60 -6.98 18.28
C ILE A 281 -0.48 -6.11 17.67
N VAL A 282 0.29 -6.69 16.74
CA VAL A 282 1.45 -6.04 16.11
C VAL A 282 1.15 -5.44 14.74
N GLN A 283 0.00 -5.76 14.13
CA GLN A 283 -0.38 -5.21 12.83
C GLN A 283 -1.90 -5.16 12.66
N ILE A 284 -2.38 -4.05 12.09
CA ILE A 284 -3.78 -3.86 11.66
C ILE A 284 -3.78 -3.54 10.15
N ALA A 285 -4.52 -4.30 9.37
CA ALA A 285 -4.78 -4.04 7.95
C ALA A 285 -6.28 -3.83 7.73
N ILE A 286 -6.66 -2.85 6.90
CA ILE A 286 -8.07 -2.53 6.63
C ILE A 286 -8.28 -2.57 5.13
N ASP A 287 -9.23 -3.39 4.71
CA ASP A 287 -9.84 -3.30 3.38
C ASP A 287 -10.93 -2.23 3.44
N ASN A 288 -10.63 -1.03 2.92
CA ASN A 288 -11.57 0.08 2.94
C ASN A 288 -12.75 -0.14 2.01
N SER A 289 -12.55 -0.87 0.91
CA SER A 289 -13.56 -1.07 -0.13
C SER A 289 -14.72 -1.97 0.32
N ARG A 290 -14.48 -2.91 1.25
CA ARG A 290 -15.50 -3.82 1.80
C ARG A 290 -15.72 -3.64 3.31
N HIS A 291 -15.00 -2.70 3.93
CA HIS A 291 -15.03 -2.43 5.36
C HIS A 291 -14.72 -3.67 6.21
N VAL A 292 -13.59 -4.32 5.92
CA VAL A 292 -13.09 -5.49 6.66
C VAL A 292 -11.77 -5.13 7.32
N LEU A 293 -11.65 -5.45 8.61
CA LEU A 293 -10.44 -5.23 9.39
C LEU A 293 -9.80 -6.58 9.70
N TYR A 294 -8.48 -6.63 9.53
CA TYR A 294 -7.65 -7.78 9.86
C TYR A 294 -6.64 -7.36 10.92
N THR A 295 -6.42 -8.22 11.91
CA THR A 295 -5.32 -8.07 12.86
C THR A 295 -4.38 -9.25 12.75
N ARG A 296 -3.09 -9.00 12.95
CA ARG A 296 -2.08 -10.03 13.20
C ARG A 296 -1.48 -9.79 14.58
N SER A 297 -1.37 -10.85 15.36
CA SER A 297 -0.68 -10.84 16.64
C SER A 297 0.81 -11.22 16.52
N GLU A 298 1.56 -11.04 17.60
CA GLU A 298 2.99 -11.31 17.66
C GLU A 298 3.32 -12.78 17.35
N VAL A 299 2.51 -13.72 17.84
CA VAL A 299 2.67 -15.16 17.54
C VAL A 299 2.06 -15.59 16.20
N GLY A 300 1.57 -14.65 15.40
CA GLY A 300 1.04 -14.90 14.06
C GLY A 300 -0.44 -15.29 14.00
N THR A 301 -1.23 -15.04 15.05
CA THR A 301 -2.69 -15.24 15.00
C THR A 301 -3.32 -14.16 14.12
N ILE A 302 -4.13 -14.57 13.13
CA ILE A 302 -4.87 -13.65 12.25
C ILE A 302 -6.34 -13.65 12.64
N THR A 303 -6.90 -12.47 12.92
CA THR A 303 -8.32 -12.30 13.23
C THR A 303 -8.99 -11.37 12.23
N VAL A 304 -10.19 -11.75 11.78
CA VAL A 304 -11.00 -11.02 10.80
C VAL A 304 -12.21 -10.41 11.48
N TYR A 305 -12.45 -9.12 11.22
CA TYR A 305 -13.58 -8.37 11.73
C TYR A 305 -14.38 -7.73 10.59
N ASN A 306 -15.71 -7.82 10.67
CA ASN A 306 -16.61 -7.10 9.79
C ASN A 306 -16.95 -5.74 10.41
N LEU A 307 -16.67 -4.64 9.71
CA LEU A 307 -17.07 -3.29 10.16
C LEU A 307 -18.49 -2.92 9.72
N CYS A 308 -19.27 -3.90 9.24
CA CYS A 308 -20.66 -3.80 8.83
C CYS A 308 -20.90 -2.73 7.74
N GLU A 309 -22.16 -2.40 7.49
CA GLU A 309 -22.55 -1.42 6.48
C GLU A 309 -22.10 -0.01 6.84
N GLY A 310 -21.57 0.72 5.86
CA GLY A 310 -20.98 2.05 6.05
C GLY A 310 -19.72 2.10 6.93
N GLY A 311 -19.15 0.95 7.29
CA GLY A 311 -17.93 0.86 8.10
C GLY A 311 -18.08 1.37 9.54
N GLN A 312 -19.30 1.39 10.08
CA GLN A 312 -19.60 1.89 11.43
C GLN A 312 -19.80 0.80 12.49
N GLY A 313 -20.03 -0.45 12.08
CA GLY A 313 -20.21 -1.56 13.01
C GLY A 313 -18.90 -2.23 13.40
N PHE A 314 -19.01 -3.26 14.22
CA PHE A 314 -17.89 -4.13 14.59
C PHE A 314 -18.41 -5.52 14.93
N ARG A 315 -17.83 -6.55 14.31
CA ARG A 315 -18.13 -7.96 14.63
C ARG A 315 -16.91 -8.82 14.35
N CYS A 316 -16.43 -9.56 15.34
CA CYS A 316 -15.44 -10.62 15.13
C CYS A 316 -16.05 -11.76 14.31
N VAL A 317 -15.36 -12.18 13.25
CA VAL A 317 -15.83 -13.22 12.31
C VAL A 317 -15.11 -14.53 12.60
N VAL A 318 -13.78 -14.51 12.58
CA VAL A 318 -12.94 -15.71 12.77
C VAL A 318 -11.56 -15.31 13.25
N SER A 319 -10.94 -16.17 14.06
CA SER A 319 -9.54 -16.08 14.47
C SER A 319 -8.84 -17.40 14.14
N ILE A 320 -7.68 -17.33 13.48
CA ILE A 320 -6.91 -18.51 13.02
C ILE A 320 -5.46 -18.36 13.47
N SER A 321 -4.94 -19.37 14.16
CA SER A 321 -3.53 -19.41 14.59
C SER A 321 -2.56 -19.68 13.44
N GLU A 322 -1.30 -19.28 13.61
CA GLU A 322 -0.22 -19.62 12.66
C GLU A 322 -0.14 -21.13 12.42
N GLU A 323 -0.28 -21.95 13.46
CA GLU A 323 -0.25 -23.41 13.34
C GLU A 323 -1.32 -23.94 12.38
N MET A 324 -2.55 -23.42 12.48
CA MET A 324 -3.63 -23.82 11.58
C MET A 324 -3.38 -23.34 10.15
N ILE A 325 -2.81 -22.14 9.97
CA ILE A 325 -2.41 -21.62 8.66
C ILE A 325 -1.34 -22.53 8.02
N VAL A 326 -0.29 -22.86 8.76
CA VAL A 326 0.79 -23.76 8.32
C VAL A 326 0.22 -25.13 7.95
N LYS A 327 -0.67 -25.68 8.79
CA LYS A 327 -1.34 -26.97 8.51
C LYS A 327 -2.17 -26.92 7.22
N GLN A 328 -2.84 -25.81 6.92
CA GLN A 328 -3.53 -25.64 5.64
C GLN A 328 -2.55 -25.55 4.49
N ALA A 329 -1.48 -24.76 4.61
CA ALA A 329 -0.49 -24.57 3.55
C ALA A 329 0.24 -25.87 3.18
N VAL A 330 0.66 -26.67 4.18
CA VAL A 330 1.31 -27.97 3.97
C VAL A 330 0.40 -28.99 3.28
N LYS A 331 -0.92 -28.91 3.50
CA LYS A 331 -1.88 -29.77 2.76
C LYS A 331 -1.92 -29.42 1.27
N ILE A 332 -1.74 -28.14 0.94
CA ILE A 332 -1.74 -27.62 -0.43
C ILE A 332 -0.42 -27.96 -1.11
N GLN A 333 0.69 -27.69 -0.43
CA GLN A 333 2.04 -27.97 -0.91
C GLN A 333 2.76 -28.96 0.01
N LYS A 334 2.63 -30.25 -0.32
CA LYS A 334 3.09 -31.37 0.52
C LYS A 334 4.60 -31.65 0.42
N THR A 335 5.27 -31.13 -0.60
CA THR A 335 6.69 -31.44 -0.86
C THR A 335 7.65 -30.52 -0.11
N LEU A 336 7.15 -29.50 0.59
CA LEU A 336 7.96 -28.53 1.30
C LEU A 336 7.82 -28.69 2.81
N GLU A 337 8.90 -28.35 3.51
CA GLU A 337 8.93 -28.31 4.96
C GLU A 337 8.06 -27.18 5.53
N ASN A 338 7.58 -27.38 6.76
CA ASN A 338 6.73 -26.39 7.46
C ASN A 338 7.41 -25.03 7.63
N THR A 339 8.75 -25.00 7.67
CA THR A 339 9.58 -23.79 7.82
C THR A 339 9.33 -22.77 6.71
N TYR A 340 8.90 -23.21 5.52
CA TYR A 340 8.54 -22.29 4.43
C TYR A 340 7.24 -21.52 4.67
N PHE A 341 6.38 -21.98 5.56
CA PHE A 341 5.11 -21.33 5.88
C PHE A 341 5.15 -20.57 7.22
N LYS A 342 6.34 -20.51 7.83
CA LYS A 342 6.67 -19.77 9.06
C LYS A 342 7.82 -18.79 8.78
N THR A 343 8.10 -17.83 9.64
CA THR A 343 7.20 -17.11 10.57
C THR A 343 6.30 -16.17 9.76
N ILE A 344 5.08 -15.84 10.17
CA ILE A 344 4.30 -14.80 9.47
C ILE A 344 4.94 -13.43 9.74
N VAL A 345 5.30 -12.70 8.68
CA VAL A 345 5.97 -11.38 8.77
C VAL A 345 4.98 -10.23 8.60
N SER A 346 4.04 -10.34 7.65
CA SER A 346 3.10 -9.26 7.34
C SER A 346 1.78 -9.78 6.81
N ILE A 347 0.70 -9.04 7.10
CA ILE A 347 -0.61 -9.17 6.45
C ILE A 347 -0.92 -7.93 5.61
N SER A 348 -1.55 -8.11 4.45
CA SER A 348 -2.01 -6.99 3.63
C SER A 348 -3.39 -7.27 3.07
N ALA A 349 -4.27 -6.28 3.22
CA ALA A 349 -5.63 -6.35 2.69
C ALA A 349 -5.58 -6.24 1.16
N ILE A 350 -6.28 -7.14 0.47
CA ILE A 350 -6.52 -7.03 -0.96
C ILE A 350 -7.88 -6.37 -1.11
N GLU A 351 -7.94 -5.14 -1.63
CA GLU A 351 -9.20 -4.41 -1.83
C GLU A 351 -9.96 -4.91 -3.07
N ALA A 352 -11.27 -4.66 -3.13
CA ALA A 352 -12.16 -5.07 -4.21
C ALA A 352 -11.76 -4.54 -5.59
N ARG A 353 -11.03 -3.41 -5.61
CA ARG A 353 -10.42 -2.83 -6.82
C ARG A 353 -9.37 -3.75 -7.44
N GLU A 354 -8.65 -4.50 -6.62
CA GLU A 354 -7.61 -5.41 -7.10
C GLU A 354 -8.20 -6.80 -7.38
N CYS A 355 -9.02 -7.32 -6.48
CA CYS A 355 -9.69 -8.59 -6.68
C CYS A 355 -11.01 -8.66 -5.91
N LEU A 356 -12.09 -9.10 -6.57
CA LEU A 356 -13.41 -9.24 -5.92
C LEU A 356 -13.54 -10.45 -4.99
N LEU A 357 -12.62 -11.41 -5.06
CA LEU A 357 -12.73 -12.69 -4.36
C LEU A 357 -11.62 -12.93 -3.33
N LEU A 358 -10.47 -12.28 -3.47
CA LEU A 358 -9.37 -12.34 -2.49
C LEU A 358 -9.48 -11.17 -1.53
N GLY A 359 -9.24 -11.43 -0.24
CA GLY A 359 -9.34 -10.39 0.80
C GLY A 359 -8.06 -10.10 1.55
N LEU A 360 -7.14 -11.06 1.58
CA LEU A 360 -5.94 -10.97 2.39
C LEU A 360 -4.80 -11.74 1.72
N VAL A 361 -3.62 -11.13 1.68
CA VAL A 361 -2.34 -11.83 1.45
C VAL A 361 -1.53 -11.80 2.73
N VAL A 362 -0.94 -12.94 3.07
CA VAL A 362 -0.05 -13.12 4.22
C VAL A 362 1.33 -13.48 3.67
N THR A 363 2.37 -12.78 4.13
CA THR A 363 3.75 -13.04 3.71
C THR A 363 4.54 -13.65 4.86
N CYS A 364 5.19 -14.79 4.58
CA CYS A 364 6.04 -15.51 5.52
C CYS A 364 7.51 -15.06 5.40
N GLU A 365 8.32 -15.39 6.42
CA GLU A 365 9.76 -15.11 6.50
C GLU A 365 10.55 -15.71 5.32
N SER A 366 10.06 -16.82 4.77
CA SER A 366 10.61 -17.45 3.57
C SER A 366 10.34 -16.69 2.27
N GLY A 367 9.55 -15.61 2.29
CA GLY A 367 9.01 -14.95 1.09
C GLY A 367 7.78 -15.63 0.48
N THR A 368 7.29 -16.72 1.07
CA THR A 368 6.05 -17.38 0.64
C THR A 368 4.84 -16.48 0.91
N ARG A 369 3.94 -16.38 -0.07
CA ARG A 369 2.68 -15.63 0.04
C ARG A 369 1.48 -16.57 0.07
N LEU A 370 0.61 -16.36 1.04
CA LEU A 370 -0.60 -17.14 1.28
C LEU A 370 -1.80 -16.23 1.03
N TYR A 371 -2.62 -16.55 0.03
CA TYR A 371 -3.78 -15.75 -0.35
C TYR A 371 -5.05 -16.37 0.19
N PHE A 372 -5.86 -15.56 0.85
CA PHE A 372 -7.08 -15.98 1.52
C PHE A 372 -8.32 -15.35 0.90
N ASN A 373 -9.38 -16.16 0.83
CA ASN A 373 -10.73 -15.70 0.59
C ASN A 373 -11.49 -15.66 1.94
N PRO A 374 -11.94 -14.48 2.41
CA PRO A 374 -12.75 -14.33 3.61
C PRO A 374 -14.22 -14.79 3.50
N GLY A 375 -14.59 -15.53 2.45
CA GLY A 375 -15.96 -15.87 2.10
C GLY A 375 -16.63 -14.88 1.16
N PHE A 376 -15.84 -14.08 0.43
CA PHE A 376 -16.32 -13.22 -0.64
C PHE A 376 -16.76 -14.03 -1.85
N THR A 377 -17.86 -13.57 -2.42
CA THR A 377 -18.46 -14.05 -3.66
C THR A 377 -18.89 -12.85 -4.50
N LEU A 378 -19.10 -13.02 -5.80
CA LEU A 378 -19.56 -11.93 -6.67
C LEU A 378 -20.90 -11.30 -6.21
N LYS A 379 -21.69 -12.01 -5.40
CA LYS A 379 -22.97 -11.52 -4.86
C LYS A 379 -22.88 -10.98 -3.43
N ASN A 380 -21.88 -11.41 -2.66
CA ASN A 380 -21.74 -11.06 -1.25
C ASN A 380 -20.27 -10.79 -0.93
N GLN A 381 -19.99 -9.54 -0.59
CA GLN A 381 -18.66 -9.02 -0.25
C GLN A 381 -18.46 -8.90 1.28
N ARG A 382 -19.18 -9.71 2.06
CA ARG A 382 -19.04 -9.74 3.53
C ARG A 382 -18.22 -10.94 4.00
N PRO A 383 -17.32 -10.73 4.99
CA PRO A 383 -16.51 -11.81 5.50
C PRO A 383 -17.38 -12.76 6.35
N THR A 384 -17.21 -14.06 6.13
CA THR A 384 -17.93 -15.13 6.84
C THR A 384 -17.01 -16.20 7.42
N TYR A 385 -15.83 -16.40 6.82
CA TYR A 385 -14.78 -17.29 7.28
C TYR A 385 -13.43 -16.75 6.77
N LEU A 386 -12.34 -17.52 6.89
CA LEU A 386 -11.07 -17.19 6.24
C LEU A 386 -10.44 -18.48 5.72
N ASN A 387 -10.40 -18.64 4.39
CA ASN A 387 -9.94 -19.86 3.74
C ASN A 387 -8.70 -19.61 2.88
N LEU A 388 -7.64 -20.40 3.08
CA LEU A 388 -6.45 -20.37 2.24
C LEU A 388 -6.77 -20.97 0.87
N VAL A 389 -6.67 -20.16 -0.18
CA VAL A 389 -7.05 -20.56 -1.55
C VAL A 389 -5.86 -20.65 -2.49
N HIS A 390 -4.75 -19.98 -2.19
CA HIS A 390 -3.55 -20.05 -3.02
C HIS A 390 -2.27 -19.91 -2.21
N VAL A 391 -1.26 -20.72 -2.55
CA VAL A 391 0.10 -20.63 -2.05
C VAL A 391 1.02 -20.21 -3.20
N ARG A 392 1.71 -19.08 -3.04
CA ARG A 392 2.70 -18.57 -4.00
C ARG A 392 4.08 -18.62 -3.36
N LEU A 393 4.94 -19.51 -3.84
CA LEU A 393 6.33 -19.59 -3.41
C LEU A 393 7.15 -18.47 -4.06
N PRO A 394 8.19 -17.91 -3.40
CA PRO A 394 9.04 -16.87 -3.98
C PRO A 394 9.87 -17.44 -5.16
N PRO A 395 10.55 -16.60 -5.95
CA PRO A 395 11.51 -17.09 -6.95
C PRO A 395 12.62 -17.94 -6.31
N GLY A 396 13.22 -18.85 -7.09
CA GLY A 396 14.32 -19.71 -6.64
C GLY A 396 13.95 -21.17 -6.36
N PHE A 397 12.71 -21.58 -6.63
CA PHE A 397 12.26 -23.00 -6.56
C PHE A 397 12.30 -23.73 -7.90
N THR A 398 12.84 -23.09 -8.95
CA THR A 398 12.97 -23.64 -10.30
C THR A 398 14.35 -24.28 -10.51
N GLY A 399 14.42 -25.39 -11.25
CA GLY A 399 15.63 -26.22 -11.36
C GLY A 399 16.81 -25.64 -12.15
N ALA A 400 16.67 -24.50 -12.82
CA ALA A 400 17.74 -23.86 -13.57
C ALA A 400 18.51 -22.83 -12.73
N VAL A 401 19.69 -23.24 -12.25
CA VAL A 401 20.65 -22.45 -11.43
C VAL A 401 20.10 -22.07 -10.04
N PRO A 402 20.87 -22.22 -8.95
CA PRO A 402 20.48 -21.66 -7.66
C PRO A 402 20.47 -20.13 -7.78
N LEU A 403 19.31 -19.58 -8.15
CA LEU A 403 19.04 -18.15 -8.08
C LEU A 403 19.05 -17.74 -6.61
N ALA A 404 19.50 -16.52 -6.35
CA ALA A 404 19.27 -15.90 -5.06
C ALA A 404 17.76 -15.99 -4.75
N ARG A 405 17.43 -16.45 -3.56
CA ARG A 405 16.07 -16.63 -3.09
C ARG A 405 15.82 -15.61 -1.99
N PRO A 406 14.65 -14.95 -1.98
CA PRO A 406 14.21 -14.22 -0.81
C PRO A 406 14.15 -15.16 0.39
N ASP A 407 14.89 -14.83 1.44
CA ASP A 407 14.90 -15.59 2.68
C ASP A 407 15.18 -14.63 3.84
N LYS A 408 14.72 -14.95 5.04
CA LYS A 408 14.79 -14.03 6.19
C LYS A 408 14.15 -12.67 5.88
N VAL A 409 12.97 -12.71 5.27
CA VAL A 409 12.14 -11.53 5.04
C VAL A 409 11.76 -10.92 6.38
N ASN A 410 11.96 -9.60 6.54
CA ASN A 410 11.73 -8.89 7.79
C ASN A 410 10.77 -7.70 7.67
N LEU A 411 10.66 -7.12 6.46
CA LEU A 411 9.78 -6.01 6.12
C LEU A 411 9.13 -6.31 4.79
N VAL A 412 7.84 -5.99 4.69
CA VAL A 412 7.02 -6.28 3.52
C VAL A 412 6.03 -5.15 3.32
N HIS A 413 5.99 -4.63 2.10
CA HIS A 413 4.93 -3.79 1.60
C HIS A 413 4.27 -4.46 0.39
N TYR A 414 2.95 -4.59 0.43
CA TYR A 414 2.16 -5.13 -0.68
C TYR A 414 1.16 -4.08 -1.16
N SER A 415 1.09 -3.90 -2.47
CA SER A 415 0.13 -3.00 -3.10
C SER A 415 -0.15 -3.45 -4.53
N ARG A 416 -1.42 -3.69 -4.86
CA ARG A 416 -1.91 -3.93 -6.24
C ARG A 416 -1.13 -5.00 -7.01
N GLY A 417 -0.85 -6.14 -6.38
CA GLY A 417 -0.10 -7.24 -6.99
C GLY A 417 1.41 -7.01 -7.09
N ASN A 418 1.92 -5.93 -6.52
CA ASN A 418 3.35 -5.67 -6.33
C ASN A 418 3.72 -5.95 -4.88
N LEU A 419 4.81 -6.69 -4.69
CA LEU A 419 5.38 -7.01 -3.38
C LEU A 419 6.79 -6.45 -3.32
N VAL A 420 7.04 -5.57 -2.35
CA VAL A 420 8.39 -5.13 -2.00
C VAL A 420 8.75 -5.69 -0.63
N MET A 421 9.91 -6.31 -0.52
CA MET A 421 10.35 -6.92 0.73
C MET A 421 11.84 -6.73 0.96
N ASN A 422 12.23 -6.54 2.23
CA ASN A 422 13.63 -6.60 2.64
C ASN A 422 13.95 -7.99 3.19
N THR A 423 15.13 -8.51 2.82
CA THR A 423 15.68 -9.78 3.26
C THR A 423 17.03 -9.57 3.93
N ALA A 424 17.20 -10.21 5.09
CA ALA A 424 18.36 -10.09 5.98
C ALA A 424 18.97 -11.46 6.31
N PRO A 425 19.53 -12.21 5.34
CA PRO A 425 20.09 -13.53 5.63
C PRO A 425 21.41 -13.40 6.41
N LEU A 426 21.67 -14.31 7.35
CA LEU A 426 22.90 -14.29 8.14
C LEU A 426 24.14 -14.42 7.24
N GLY A 427 25.06 -13.45 7.33
CA GLY A 427 26.30 -13.46 6.56
C GLY A 427 26.15 -13.04 5.09
N ILE A 428 24.96 -12.61 4.66
CA ILE A 428 24.69 -12.07 3.32
C ILE A 428 24.29 -10.59 3.47
N GLN A 429 24.65 -9.79 2.49
CA GLN A 429 24.26 -8.39 2.46
C GLN A 429 22.73 -8.25 2.35
N GLU A 430 22.19 -7.29 3.10
CA GLU A 430 20.78 -6.91 3.06
C GLU A 430 20.33 -6.63 1.62
N SER A 431 19.12 -7.03 1.27
CA SER A 431 18.59 -6.76 -0.06
C SER A 431 17.11 -6.41 -0.04
N ILE A 432 16.70 -5.61 -1.02
CA ILE A 432 15.31 -5.29 -1.32
C ILE A 432 14.91 -6.03 -2.60
N TRP A 433 13.84 -6.79 -2.51
CA TRP A 433 13.22 -7.50 -3.61
C TRP A 433 11.94 -6.79 -4.02
N LEU A 434 11.75 -6.58 -5.32
CA LEU A 434 10.48 -6.21 -5.94
C LEU A 434 10.00 -7.39 -6.78
N LEU A 435 8.83 -7.94 -6.45
CA LEU A 435 8.09 -8.86 -7.30
C LEU A 435 6.88 -8.11 -7.85
N SER A 436 6.74 -8.06 -9.17
CA SER A 436 5.69 -7.28 -9.83
C SER A 436 5.01 -8.06 -10.93
N SER A 437 3.68 -7.99 -10.99
CA SER A 437 2.90 -8.57 -12.09
C SER A 437 2.62 -7.59 -13.23
N ASP A 438 3.03 -6.33 -13.11
CA ASP A 438 2.71 -5.25 -14.04
C ASP A 438 3.28 -5.45 -15.45
N SER A 439 4.33 -6.27 -15.57
CA SER A 439 4.92 -6.64 -16.87
C SER A 439 4.14 -7.69 -17.64
N TYR A 440 3.19 -8.36 -16.98
CA TYR A 440 2.43 -9.48 -17.53
C TYR A 440 0.91 -9.27 -17.39
N PRO A 441 0.37 -8.09 -17.79
CA PRO A 441 -1.02 -7.73 -17.49
C PRO A 441 -2.04 -8.62 -18.18
N PHE A 442 -1.77 -9.06 -19.42
CA PHE A 442 -2.67 -9.85 -20.25
C PHE A 442 -2.33 -11.35 -20.29
N GLN A 443 -1.39 -11.79 -19.46
CA GLN A 443 -1.04 -13.22 -19.38
C GLN A 443 -2.12 -14.00 -18.61
N PRO A 444 -2.48 -15.22 -19.05
CA PRO A 444 -3.54 -16.02 -18.42
C PRO A 444 -3.10 -16.67 -17.11
N SER A 445 -1.80 -16.70 -16.82
CA SER A 445 -1.23 -17.20 -15.57
C SER A 445 -0.62 -16.07 -14.75
N PHE A 446 -0.56 -16.26 -13.43
CA PHE A 446 0.09 -15.32 -12.53
C PHE A 446 1.62 -15.39 -12.69
N MET A 447 2.16 -14.38 -13.36
CA MET A 447 3.57 -14.25 -13.72
C MET A 447 4.11 -12.97 -13.11
N GLU A 448 5.34 -13.04 -12.60
CA GLU A 448 5.97 -11.91 -11.93
C GLU A 448 7.39 -11.72 -12.42
N SER A 449 7.75 -10.46 -12.59
CA SER A 449 9.13 -10.03 -12.76
C SER A 449 9.75 -9.86 -11.39
N GLN A 450 11.06 -10.09 -11.31
CA GLN A 450 11.83 -9.96 -10.09
C GLN A 450 12.96 -8.95 -10.29
N THR A 451 13.12 -8.05 -9.32
CA THR A 451 14.31 -7.20 -9.20
C THR A 451 14.84 -7.31 -7.78
N CYS A 452 16.16 -7.45 -7.63
CA CYS A 452 16.84 -7.46 -6.35
C CYS A 452 17.87 -6.33 -6.32
N LEU A 453 17.80 -5.48 -5.30
CA LEU A 453 18.74 -4.41 -5.02
C LEU A 453 19.47 -4.72 -3.71
N ILE A 454 20.79 -4.58 -3.72
CA ILE A 454 21.61 -4.75 -2.53
C ILE A 454 21.61 -3.44 -1.73
N MET A 455 21.46 -3.56 -0.41
CA MET A 455 21.39 -2.45 0.54
C MET A 455 22.66 -2.37 1.38
N ASP A 456 23.02 -1.15 1.80
CA ASP A 456 24.16 -0.94 2.70
C ASP A 456 23.82 -1.34 4.14
N SER A 457 22.54 -1.27 4.52
CA SER A 457 22.04 -1.58 5.85
C SER A 457 20.58 -2.05 5.83
N LYS A 458 20.13 -2.60 6.95
CA LYS A 458 18.74 -3.01 7.15
C LYS A 458 17.83 -1.77 7.29
N PRO A 459 16.84 -1.57 6.41
CA PRO A 459 15.84 -0.53 6.61
C PRO A 459 14.95 -0.83 7.84
N TRP A 460 14.44 0.22 8.47
CA TRP A 460 13.42 0.17 9.52
C TRP A 460 12.02 0.23 8.94
N VAL A 461 11.83 0.96 7.82
CA VAL A 461 10.53 1.14 7.16
C VAL A 461 10.70 0.98 5.65
N LEU A 462 9.66 0.43 5.01
CA LEU A 462 9.57 0.23 3.58
C LEU A 462 8.12 0.50 3.14
N GLU A 463 7.88 1.54 2.36
CA GLU A 463 6.52 1.95 1.96
C GLU A 463 6.46 2.41 0.49
N GLU A 464 5.30 2.24 -0.15
CA GLU A 464 5.00 2.87 -1.43
C GLU A 464 4.63 4.35 -1.24
N VAL A 465 5.12 5.19 -2.14
CA VAL A 465 4.92 6.63 -2.20
C VAL A 465 4.44 7.03 -3.58
N GLY A 466 3.52 8.00 -3.65
CA GLY A 466 3.06 8.57 -4.91
C GLY A 466 2.03 7.73 -5.65
N GLY A 467 1.76 6.49 -5.21
CA GLY A 467 0.62 5.70 -5.65
C GLY A 467 -0.68 6.45 -5.35
N ALA A 468 -1.53 6.63 -6.36
CA ALA A 468 -2.80 7.32 -6.19
C ALA A 468 -3.68 6.53 -5.20
N ALA A 469 -3.75 7.01 -3.95
CA ALA A 469 -4.78 6.62 -3.01
C ALA A 469 -6.11 7.18 -3.50
N PHE A 470 -6.68 6.58 -4.54
CA PHE A 470 -8.05 6.83 -4.94
C PHE A 470 -8.96 6.40 -3.80
N SER A 471 -9.33 7.36 -2.97
CA SER A 471 -10.25 7.19 -1.85
C SER A 471 -11.68 7.25 -2.37
N SER A 472 -12.09 6.37 -3.29
CA SER A 472 -13.54 6.23 -3.56
C SER A 472 -14.14 5.35 -2.46
N THR A 473 -15.11 5.92 -1.75
CA THR A 473 -15.86 5.31 -0.65
C THR A 473 -17.04 4.45 -1.12
N SER A 474 -17.23 4.35 -2.44
CA SER A 474 -18.29 3.55 -3.06
C SER A 474 -17.92 2.07 -3.11
N LEU A 475 -18.91 1.18 -2.95
CA LEU A 475 -18.72 -0.24 -3.25
C LEU A 475 -18.18 -0.40 -4.67
N CYS A 476 -16.98 -0.96 -4.77
CA CYS A 476 -16.32 -1.26 -6.04
C CYS A 476 -16.92 -2.56 -6.58
N THR A 477 -17.60 -2.49 -7.72
CA THR A 477 -18.26 -3.65 -8.37
C THR A 477 -17.45 -4.22 -9.54
N LYS A 478 -16.33 -3.58 -9.89
CA LYS A 478 -15.45 -3.98 -10.99
C LYS A 478 -14.00 -3.77 -10.60
N GLU A 479 -13.16 -4.76 -10.87
CA GLU A 479 -11.72 -4.67 -10.69
C GLU A 479 -11.12 -3.58 -11.59
N GLU A 480 -10.07 -2.91 -11.13
CA GLU A 480 -9.36 -1.89 -11.90
C GLU A 480 -8.56 -2.54 -13.05
N PRO A 481 -8.46 -1.88 -14.21
CA PRO A 481 -7.65 -2.39 -15.31
C PRO A 481 -6.15 -2.40 -14.95
N PRO A 482 -5.33 -3.18 -15.67
CA PRO A 482 -3.91 -3.27 -15.38
C PRO A 482 -3.19 -1.92 -15.55
N LEU A 483 -2.03 -1.78 -14.91
CA LEU A 483 -1.26 -0.53 -14.90
C LEU A 483 -0.96 0.00 -16.31
N VAL A 484 -0.78 -0.86 -17.32
CA VAL A 484 -0.58 -0.44 -18.72
C VAL A 484 -1.71 0.46 -19.26
N VAL A 485 -2.93 0.29 -18.77
CA VAL A 485 -4.10 1.11 -19.14
C VAL A 485 -4.16 2.39 -18.28
N ARG A 486 -3.73 2.31 -17.02
CA ARG A 486 -3.86 3.39 -16.03
C ARG A 486 -2.66 4.35 -15.94
N GLN A 487 -1.50 3.92 -16.41
CA GLN A 487 -0.21 4.62 -16.28
C GLN A 487 -0.19 6.03 -16.88
N HIS A 488 -1.14 6.38 -17.76
CA HIS A 488 -1.21 7.69 -18.39
C HIS A 488 -1.83 8.76 -17.51
N TYR A 489 -2.63 8.37 -16.52
CA TYR A 489 -3.32 9.27 -15.60
C TYR A 489 -3.03 8.96 -14.12
N GLU A 490 -2.32 7.87 -13.84
CA GLU A 490 -1.81 7.57 -12.50
C GLU A 490 -0.36 8.02 -12.34
N ARG A 491 -0.03 8.46 -11.13
CA ARG A 491 1.35 8.75 -10.74
C ARG A 491 2.13 7.44 -10.58
N LEU A 492 3.43 7.53 -10.83
CA LEU A 492 4.33 6.38 -10.73
C LEU A 492 4.54 5.96 -9.28
N ALA A 493 4.47 4.66 -9.04
CA ALA A 493 4.83 4.07 -7.76
C ALA A 493 6.31 4.31 -7.48
N LYS A 494 6.60 5.08 -6.42
CA LYS A 494 7.91 5.17 -5.79
C LYS A 494 7.88 4.28 -4.55
N TYR A 495 9.03 3.78 -4.13
CA TYR A 495 9.17 3.08 -2.86
C TYR A 495 10.25 3.77 -2.04
N VAL A 496 10.00 3.97 -0.77
CA VAL A 496 10.96 4.58 0.14
C VAL A 496 11.34 3.54 1.18
N ALA A 497 12.64 3.25 1.26
CA ALA A 497 13.21 2.51 2.37
C ALA A 497 13.93 3.50 3.28
N LEU A 498 13.73 3.35 4.58
CA LEU A 498 14.26 4.29 5.55
C LEU A 498 15.09 3.53 6.57
N GLY A 499 16.37 3.89 6.74
CA GLY A 499 17.29 3.13 7.58
C GLY A 499 18.55 3.90 7.98
N PRO A 500 19.43 3.27 8.76
CA PRO A 500 20.70 3.86 9.16
C PRO A 500 21.66 3.93 7.97
N HIS A 501 22.42 5.01 7.86
CA HIS A 501 23.52 5.15 6.90
C HIS A 501 24.85 4.84 7.58
N VAL A 502 25.56 3.83 7.09
CA VAL A 502 26.92 3.51 7.52
C VAL A 502 27.91 4.07 6.51
N SER A 503 28.55 5.20 6.81
CA SER A 503 29.73 5.63 6.05
C SER A 503 30.98 4.97 6.61
N ASN A 504 31.83 4.39 5.76
CA ASN A 504 33.16 3.89 6.14
C ASN A 504 34.04 5.04 6.63
N GLY A 505 34.09 5.24 7.95
CA GLY A 505 34.90 6.25 8.62
C GLY A 505 34.38 6.53 10.02
N PHE A 506 35.26 6.42 11.02
CA PHE A 506 34.99 6.54 12.45
C PHE A 506 33.96 7.63 12.82
N ASN A 507 32.97 7.23 13.63
CA ASN A 507 31.98 8.05 14.37
C ASN A 507 31.14 9.04 13.55
N SER A 508 29.99 8.58 13.04
CA SER A 508 28.67 9.21 13.29
C SER A 508 27.56 8.31 12.73
N SER A 509 26.64 7.90 13.59
CA SER A 509 25.38 7.25 13.22
C SER A 509 24.50 8.24 12.47
N LYS A 510 24.65 8.30 11.15
CA LYS A 510 23.77 9.09 10.27
C LYS A 510 22.58 8.22 9.87
N ILE A 511 21.40 8.80 9.76
CA ILE A 511 20.18 8.12 9.26
C ILE A 511 19.87 8.66 7.86
N GLN A 512 19.38 7.81 6.96
CA GLN A 512 19.09 8.18 5.57
C GLN A 512 17.80 7.54 5.04
N LEU A 513 17.13 8.29 4.16
CA LEU A 513 16.03 7.85 3.33
C LEU A 513 16.58 7.42 1.97
N ASP A 514 16.45 6.14 1.63
CA ASP A 514 16.76 5.63 0.30
C ASP A 514 15.45 5.60 -0.52
N LEU A 515 15.38 6.47 -1.54
CA LEU A 515 14.26 6.51 -2.47
C LEU A 515 14.55 5.65 -3.69
N PHE A 516 13.65 4.71 -3.93
CA PHE A 516 13.60 3.88 -5.12
C PHE A 516 12.38 4.29 -5.95
N ALA A 517 12.49 4.21 -7.27
CA ALA A 517 11.31 4.25 -8.13
C ALA A 517 11.17 2.93 -8.83
N THR A 518 9.92 2.56 -9.07
CA THR A 518 9.67 1.71 -10.22
C THR A 518 10.11 2.46 -11.47
N ALA A 519 10.76 1.80 -12.43
CA ALA A 519 11.08 2.37 -13.74
C ALA A 519 9.76 2.68 -14.47
N GLY A 520 9.12 3.78 -14.09
CA GLY A 520 7.72 4.08 -14.35
C GLY A 520 7.44 4.64 -15.73
N LYS A 521 8.20 4.24 -16.73
CA LYS A 521 7.80 4.46 -18.13
C LYS A 521 8.00 3.19 -18.92
N PHE A 522 7.46 2.09 -18.38
CA PHE A 522 7.39 0.79 -19.05
C PHE A 522 6.94 0.95 -20.50
N TYR A 523 6.01 1.87 -20.75
CA TYR A 523 5.51 2.18 -22.08
C TYR A 523 5.84 3.59 -22.56
N SER A 524 6.00 4.62 -21.73
CA SER A 524 6.23 5.97 -22.28
C SER A 524 7.63 6.17 -22.90
N ASN A 525 8.69 5.57 -22.34
CA ASN A 525 10.04 5.65 -22.94
C ASN A 525 10.16 4.64 -24.07
N LEU A 526 9.54 3.46 -23.91
CA LEU A 526 9.48 2.42 -24.94
C LEU A 526 8.67 2.87 -26.16
N TRP A 527 7.51 3.52 -25.97
CA TRP A 527 6.78 4.20 -27.03
C TRP A 527 7.61 5.34 -27.59
N ARG A 528 8.30 6.17 -26.79
CA ARG A 528 9.15 7.22 -27.40
C ARG A 528 10.22 6.62 -28.34
N ASP A 529 10.87 5.54 -27.93
CA ASP A 529 11.92 4.89 -28.73
C ASP A 529 11.36 4.06 -29.89
N LEU A 530 10.22 3.39 -29.72
CA LEU A 530 9.51 2.67 -30.78
C LEU A 530 8.85 3.64 -31.76
N THR A 531 8.28 4.75 -31.29
CA THR A 531 7.69 5.81 -32.13
C THR A 531 8.79 6.53 -32.88
N MET A 532 9.96 6.81 -32.29
CA MET A 532 11.10 7.33 -33.05
C MET A 532 11.57 6.35 -34.15
N LYS A 533 11.56 5.04 -33.89
CA LYS A 533 11.86 4.01 -34.91
C LYS A 533 10.76 3.86 -35.96
N PHE A 534 9.50 3.91 -35.56
CA PHE A 534 8.35 3.83 -36.46
C PHE A 534 8.21 5.08 -37.30
N GLN A 535 8.39 6.26 -36.73
CA GLN A 535 8.37 7.56 -37.43
C GLN A 535 9.52 7.66 -38.41
N SER A 536 10.73 7.20 -38.04
CA SER A 536 11.87 7.07 -38.97
C SER A 536 11.59 6.09 -40.14
N ASN A 537 10.88 4.99 -39.89
CA ASN A 537 10.51 4.03 -40.94
C ASN A 537 9.30 4.48 -41.78
N PHE A 538 8.35 5.19 -41.18
CA PHE A 538 7.17 5.75 -41.84
C PHE A 538 7.56 6.93 -42.73
N GLU A 539 8.43 7.82 -42.25
CA GLU A 539 9.02 8.88 -43.09
C GLU A 539 9.78 8.29 -44.28
N LYS A 540 10.51 7.19 -44.11
CA LYS A 540 11.18 6.47 -45.21
C LYS A 540 10.24 5.76 -46.20
N GLN A 541 9.02 5.41 -45.78
CA GLN A 541 8.02 4.77 -46.65
C GLN A 541 7.05 5.76 -47.29
N VAL A 542 6.92 6.97 -46.75
CA VAL A 542 6.08 8.06 -47.31
C VAL A 542 6.88 9.01 -48.20
N LEU A 543 8.22 9.05 -48.06
CA LEU A 543 9.13 9.81 -48.93
C LEU A 543 9.67 9.00 -50.13
N ASN A 544 9.30 7.72 -50.26
CA ASN A 544 9.47 6.90 -51.47
C ASN A 544 8.09 6.65 -52.08
#